data_AF-A0A2G1YVT4-F1
#
_entry.id   AF-A0A2G1YVT4-F1
#
_cell.length_a   1.000
_cell.length_b   1.000
_cell.length_c   1.000
_cell.angle_alpha   90.00
_cell.angle_beta   90.00
_cell.angle_gamma   90.00
#
_symmetry.space_group_name_H-M   'P 1'
#
loop_
_entity.id
_entity.type
_entity.pdbx_description
1 polymer ?
#
loop_
_entity_poly.entity_id
_entity_poly.type
_entity_poly.pdbx_seq_one_letter_code
_entity_poly.pdbx_strand_id
1 'polypeptide(L)'
;MDVQALETSWQMWATFGIVIIAVVLYAFEKYSIELISIGIISALLLFFQVFMPESSMQVDARTLLSGFSDPALITVMALLVIGQGIFETGALETPTRKLNTYLN
;
A
#
# COMPACT_ATOMS: atom_id res chain seq x y z
N MET A 1 -5.70 34.95 10.32
CA MET A 1 -5.14 33.58 10.38
C MET A 1 -6.14 32.77 11.15
N ASP A 2 -7.19 32.32 10.46
CA ASP A 2 -8.20 31.46 11.05
C ASP A 2 -7.51 30.14 11.38
N VAL A 3 -7.25 29.93 12.66
CA VAL A 3 -6.98 28.62 13.21
C VAL A 3 -8.18 27.76 12.82
N GLN A 4 -8.05 26.97 11.75
CA GLN A 4 -8.98 25.89 11.45
C GLN A 4 -8.99 25.03 12.69
N ALA A 5 -10.00 25.24 13.54
CA ALA A 5 -10.29 24.30 14.61
C ALA A 5 -10.35 22.94 13.93
N LEU A 6 -9.58 21.98 14.42
CA LEU A 6 -9.75 20.61 14.01
C LEU A 6 -11.20 20.27 14.37
N GLU A 7 -12.10 20.40 13.41
CA GLU A 7 -13.47 19.89 13.45
C GLU A 7 -13.27 18.41 13.77
N THR A 8 -13.31 18.10 15.06
CA THR A 8 -12.98 16.78 15.57
C THR A 8 -14.18 15.91 15.26
N SER A 9 -14.20 15.46 14.01
CA SER A 9 -15.26 14.66 13.45
C SER A 9 -15.13 13.26 14.03
N TRP A 10 -16.23 12.65 14.47
CA TRP A 10 -16.21 11.28 14.99
C TRP A 10 -15.68 10.27 13.96
N GLN A 11 -15.81 10.58 12.67
CA GLN A 11 -15.24 9.84 11.53
C GLN A 11 -13.70 9.76 11.60
N MET A 12 -13.02 10.80 12.12
CA MET A 12 -11.58 10.80 12.31
C MET A 12 -11.17 9.73 13.33
N TRP A 13 -11.83 9.69 14.49
CA TRP A 13 -11.59 8.67 15.51
C TRP A 13 -11.90 7.26 15.03
N ALA A 14 -12.99 7.08 14.27
CA ALA A 14 -13.32 5.82 13.64
C ALA A 14 -12.22 5.36 12.66
N THR A 15 -11.70 6.28 11.83
CA THR A 15 -10.60 6.01 10.90
C THR A 15 -9.33 5.58 11.63
N PHE A 16 -8.96 6.28 12.71
CA PHE A 16 -7.83 5.86 13.55
C PHE A 16 -8.05 4.47 14.15
N GLY A 17 -9.27 4.15 14.60
CA GLY A 17 -9.62 2.82 15.06
C GLY A 17 -9.38 1.75 13.99
N ILE A 18 -9.80 2.00 12.75
CA ILE A 18 -9.57 1.11 11.61
C ILE A 18 -8.06 0.95 11.33
N VAL A 19 -7.28 2.04 11.41
CA VAL A 19 -5.81 2.00 11.23
C VAL A 19 -5.13 1.19 12.34
N ILE A 20 -5.55 1.32 13.60
CA ILE A 20 -5.01 0.51 14.70
C ILE A 20 -5.32 -0.97 14.46
N ILE A 21 -6.56 -1.29 14.07
CA ILE A 21 -6.96 -2.65 13.70
C ILE A 21 -6.07 -3.17 12.57
N ALA A 22 -5.85 -2.38 11.52
CA ALA A 22 -4.95 -2.72 10.42
C ALA A 22 -3.53 -3.06 10.88
N VAL A 23 -2.95 -2.23 11.75
CA VAL A 23 -1.60 -2.45 12.30
C VAL A 23 -1.54 -3.76 13.10
N VAL A 24 -2.54 -4.03 13.95
CA VAL A 24 -2.60 -5.28 14.72
C VAL A 24 -2.74 -6.50 13.81
N LEU A 25 -3.59 -6.42 12.79
CA LEU A 25 -3.76 -7.50 11.80
C LEU A 25 -2.46 -7.78 11.04
N TYR A 26 -1.74 -6.74 10.60
CA TYR A 26 -0.44 -6.91 9.95
C TYR A 26 0.61 -7.50 10.91
N ALA A 27 0.66 -7.03 12.16
CA ALA A 27 1.63 -7.51 13.14
C ALA A 27 1.42 -8.98 13.53
N PHE A 28 0.20 -9.50 13.42
CA PHE A 28 -0.08 -10.91 13.72
C PHE A 28 0.29 -11.87 12.61
N GLU A 29 0.57 -11.39 11.38
CA GLU A 29 1.01 -12.18 10.22
C GLU A 29 0.20 -13.46 9.94
N LYS A 30 -1.00 -13.59 10.51
CA LYS A 30 -1.81 -14.81 10.47
C LYS A 30 -2.45 -15.05 9.09
N TYR A 31 -2.70 -13.97 8.35
CA TYR A 31 -3.32 -13.98 7.03
C TYR A 31 -2.39 -13.34 5.99
N SER A 32 -2.55 -13.68 4.70
CA SER A 32 -1.80 -13.02 3.63
C SER A 32 -1.98 -11.50 3.73
N ILE A 33 -0.88 -10.77 3.59
CA ILE A 33 -0.86 -9.30 3.60
C ILE A 33 -1.86 -8.76 2.57
N GLU A 34 -1.97 -9.40 1.41
CA GLU A 34 -2.90 -9.01 0.34
C GLU A 34 -4.36 -9.03 0.81
N LEU A 35 -4.75 -10.06 1.56
CA LEU A 35 -6.10 -10.22 2.10
C LEU A 35 -6.41 -9.16 3.16
N ILE A 36 -5.44 -8.88 4.03
CA ILE A 36 -5.57 -7.85 5.06
C ILE A 36 -5.70 -6.47 4.40
N SER A 37 -4.81 -6.14 3.45
CA SER A 37 -4.81 -4.87 2.73
C SER A 37 -6.14 -4.62 2.02
N ILE A 38 -6.62 -5.58 1.23
CA ILE A 38 -7.87 -5.41 0.48
C ILE A 38 -9.08 -5.31 1.42
N GLY A 39 -9.06 -6.02 2.55
CA GLY A 39 -10.10 -5.94 3.57
C GLY A 39 -10.16 -4.57 4.24
N ILE A 40 -9.01 -4.02 4.65
CA ILE A 40 -8.93 -2.68 5.27
C ILE A 40 -9.38 -1.60 4.30
N ILE A 41 -8.89 -1.64 3.05
CA ILE A 41 -9.23 -0.64 2.04
C ILE A 41 -10.71 -0.70 1.67
N SER A 42 -11.26 -1.91 1.54
CA SER A 42 -12.70 -2.10 1.33
C SER A 42 -13.52 -1.58 2.51
N ALA A 43 -13.07 -1.82 3.75
CA ALA A 43 -13.73 -1.30 4.94
C ALA A 43 -13.71 0.23 4.99
N LEU A 44 -12.58 0.87 4.66
CA LEU A 44 -12.46 2.33 4.58
C LEU A 44 -13.35 2.92 3.48
N LEU A 45 -13.37 2.31 2.29
CA LEU A 45 -14.24 2.73 1.19
C LEU A 45 -15.72 2.66 1.59
N LEU A 46 -16.16 1.54 2.17
CA LEU A 46 -17.54 1.39 2.64
C LEU A 46 -17.86 2.37 3.78
N PHE A 47 -16.92 2.59 4.69
CA PHE A 47 -17.10 3.52 5.81
C PHE A 47 -17.34 4.95 5.31
N PHE A 48 -16.49 5.47 4.43
CA PHE A 48 -16.65 6.83 3.90
C PHE A 48 -17.80 6.97 2.89
N GLN A 49 -18.15 5.89 2.19
CA GLN A 49 -19.33 5.87 1.31
C GLN A 49 -20.65 5.96 2.10
N VAL A 50 -20.70 5.36 3.30
CA VAL A 50 -21.90 5.38 4.16
C VAL A 50 -21.91 6.60 5.08
N PHE A 51 -20.75 6.95 5.65
CA PHE A 51 -20.58 8.05 6.59
C PHE A 51 -19.78 9.19 5.95
N MET A 52 -20.43 9.88 5.01
CA MET A 52 -19.82 11.01 4.33
C MET A 52 -19.56 12.17 5.31
N PRO A 53 -18.36 12.78 5.32
CA PRO A 53 -18.12 14.00 6.07
C PRO A 53 -18.92 15.17 5.49
N GLU A 54 -19.53 15.99 6.35
CA GLU A 54 -20.24 17.22 5.97
C GLU A 54 -19.28 18.37 5.58
N SER A 55 -17.97 18.17 5.73
CA SER A 55 -16.97 19.18 5.42
C SER A 55 -16.75 19.31 3.91
N SER A 56 -16.32 20.50 3.47
CA SER A 56 -15.98 20.80 2.08
C SER A 56 -14.85 19.94 1.50
N MET A 57 -14.15 19.18 2.34
CA MET A 57 -13.11 18.23 1.95
C MET A 57 -13.68 16.81 1.93
N GLN A 58 -14.41 16.49 0.87
CA GLN A 58 -15.01 15.18 0.68
C GLN A 58 -13.91 14.12 0.47
N VAL A 59 -13.88 13.11 1.33
CA VAL A 59 -12.97 11.96 1.18
C VAL A 59 -13.58 11.01 0.15
N ASP A 60 -13.17 11.15 -1.10
CA ASP A 60 -13.62 10.31 -2.21
C ASP A 60 -12.80 9.01 -2.32
N ALA A 61 -13.39 8.00 -2.97
CA ALA A 61 -12.75 6.71 -3.25
C ALA A 61 -11.43 6.88 -4.01
N ARG A 62 -11.33 7.88 -4.91
CA ARG A 62 -10.08 8.20 -5.63
C ARG A 62 -8.95 8.56 -4.69
N THR A 63 -9.23 9.33 -3.65
CA THR A 63 -8.23 9.74 -2.66
C THR A 63 -7.77 8.54 -1.84
N LEU A 64 -8.69 7.66 -1.44
CA LEU A 64 -8.35 6.44 -0.68
C LEU A 64 -7.55 5.43 -1.52
N LEU A 65 -7.86 5.30 -2.81
CA LEU A 65 -7.16 4.39 -3.72
C LEU A 65 -5.89 4.99 -4.35
N SER A 66 -5.62 6.28 -4.14
CA SER A 66 -4.46 6.96 -4.74
C SER A 66 -3.11 6.35 -4.33
N GLY A 67 -3.03 5.72 -3.15
CA GLY A 67 -1.83 5.01 -2.69
C GLY A 67 -1.45 3.80 -3.57
N PHE A 68 -2.38 3.21 -4.32
CA PHE A 68 -2.03 2.18 -5.32
C PHE A 68 -1.36 2.75 -6.57
N SER A 69 -1.62 4.02 -6.86
CA SER A 69 -1.00 4.76 -7.97
C SER A 69 0.30 5.44 -7.54
N ASP A 70 0.81 5.12 -6.34
CA ASP A 70 2.06 5.68 -5.83
C ASP A 70 3.25 5.19 -6.68
N PRO A 71 4.09 6.10 -7.22
CA PRO A 71 5.23 5.73 -8.04
C PRO A 71 6.24 4.81 -7.34
N ALA A 72 6.36 4.86 -6.01
CA ALA A 72 7.24 3.97 -5.27
C ALA A 72 6.71 2.55 -5.29
N LEU A 73 5.40 2.35 -5.11
CA LEU A 73 4.76 1.02 -5.24
C LEU A 73 4.97 0.43 -6.64
N ILE A 74 4.77 1.23 -7.68
CA ILE A 74 5.02 0.83 -9.08
C ILE A 74 6.48 0.40 -9.27
N THR A 75 7.43 1.16 -8.68
CA THR A 75 8.85 0.84 -8.76
C THR A 75 9.18 -0.48 -8.07
N VAL A 76 8.62 -0.74 -6.89
CA VAL A 76 8.80 -2.02 -6.18
C VAL A 76 8.26 -3.17 -7.02
N MET A 77 7.06 -3.04 -7.58
CA MET A 77 6.49 -4.07 -8.47
C MET A 77 7.36 -4.29 -9.71
N ALA A 78 7.89 -3.22 -10.32
CA ALA A 78 8.79 -3.33 -11.46
C ALA A 78 10.08 -4.09 -11.10
N LEU A 79 10.68 -3.80 -9.94
CA LEU A 79 11.87 -4.52 -9.45
C LEU A 79 11.58 -5.99 -9.17
N LEU A 80 10.41 -6.32 -8.61
CA LEU A 80 9.97 -7.70 -8.41
C LEU A 80 9.85 -8.45 -9.74
N VAL A 81 9.20 -7.85 -10.74
CA VAL A 81 9.04 -8.43 -12.10
C VAL A 81 10.41 -8.60 -12.78
N ILE A 82 11.29 -7.61 -12.69
CA ILE A 82 12.65 -7.69 -13.23
C ILE A 82 13.43 -8.82 -12.53
N GLY A 83 13.34 -8.93 -11.20
CA GLY A 83 13.99 -9.97 -10.43
C GLY A 83 13.54 -11.38 -10.86
N GLN A 84 12.23 -11.58 -11.03
CA GLN A 84 11.67 -12.82 -11.53
C GLN A 84 12.11 -13.13 -12.97
N GLY A 85 12.07 -12.12 -13.86
CA GLY A 85 12.49 -12.28 -15.26
C GLY A 85 13.97 -12.63 -15.41
N ILE A 86 14.83 -12.06 -14.56
CA ILE A 86 16.26 -12.38 -14.51
C ILE A 86 16.49 -13.83 -14.06
N PHE A 87 15.72 -14.31 -13.09
CA PHE A 87 15.83 -15.68 -12.57
C PHE A 87 15.35 -16.73 -13.59
N GLU A 88 14.17 -16.53 -14.18
CA GLU A 88 13.57 -17.46 -15.16
C GLU A 88 14.37 -17.56 -16.48
N THR A 89 14.99 -16.47 -16.93
CA THR A 89 15.74 -16.46 -18.20
C THR A 89 17.18 -16.98 -18.07
N GLY A 90 17.64 -17.30 -16.85
CA GLY A 90 19.05 -17.62 -16.60
C GLY A 90 19.99 -16.46 -16.94
N ALA A 91 19.48 -15.22 -17.00
CA ALA A 91 20.27 -14.05 -17.42
C ALA A 91 21.49 -13.82 -16.52
N LEU A 92 21.46 -14.29 -15.26
CA LEU A 92 22.58 -14.23 -14.32
C LEU A 92 23.70 -15.23 -14.63
N GLU A 93 23.44 -16.32 -15.35
CA GLU A 93 24.49 -17.29 -15.69
C GLU A 93 25.53 -16.70 -16.65
N THR A 94 25.11 -15.81 -17.54
CA THR A 94 26.00 -15.16 -18.52
C THR A 94 27.08 -14.28 -17.87
N PRO A 95 26.75 -13.31 -17.00
CA PRO A 95 27.76 -12.53 -16.28
C PRO A 95 28.58 -13.40 -15.32
N THR A 96 27.96 -14.37 -14.63
CA THR A 96 28.65 -15.28 -13.71
C THR A 96 29.73 -16.09 -14.42
N ARG A 97 29.41 -16.65 -15.60
CA ARG A 97 30.38 -17.40 -16.43
C ARG A 97 31.51 -16.50 -16.93
N LYS A 98 31.21 -15.27 -17.39
CA LYS A 98 32.24 -14.32 -17.82
C LYS A 98 33.21 -13.98 -16.69
N LEU A 99 32.70 -13.74 -15.48
CA LEU A 99 33.54 -13.44 -14.32
C LEU A 99 34.47 -14.62 -13.96
N ASN A 100 33.95 -15.85 -13.97
CA ASN A 100 34.77 -17.05 -13.70
C ASN A 100 35.90 -17.23 -14.73
N THR A 101 35.69 -16.84 -15.98
CA THR A 101 36.73 -16.89 -17.03
C THR A 101 37.83 -15.84 -16.84
N TYR A 102 37.59 -14.73 -16.13
CA TYR A 102 38.63 -13.74 -15.83
C TYR A 102 39.46 -14.09 -14.57
N LEU A 103 38.98 -15.03 -13.76
CA LEU A 103 39.65 -15.48 -12.53
C LEU A 103 40.52 -16.73 -12.74
N ASN A 104 40.46 -17.33 -13.93
CA ASN A 104 41.33 -18.43 -14.41
C ASN A 104 42.27 -17.90 -15.51
#